data_AF-A0A1D6ENC2-F1
#
_entry.id   AF-A0A1D6ENC2-F1
#
_cell.length_a   1.000
_cell.length_b   1.000
_cell.length_c   1.000
_cell.angle_alpha   90.00
_cell.angle_beta   90.00
_cell.angle_gamma   90.00
#
_symmetry.space_group_name_H-M   'P 1'
#
loop_
_entity.id
_entity.type
_entity.pdbx_description
1 polymer ?
#
loop_
_entity_poly.entity_id
_entity_poly.type
_entity_poly.pdbx_seq_one_letter_code
_entity_poly.pdbx_strand_id
1 'polypeptide(L)'
;MAGAIVGRLGRHPTSLLLLTLPRHAAAHHRLHSPSSSQGQYSKMGDPSERNGHGALTRVLFCGPYWPASTNYTREYLQDYPFIQVDEVGLEQVPDVIHSYHICVVKNKRIDSDIIAKATQMKIIMQYGVGLEGVDVNAATEHKIKVARIPGSTTGNAVSCAEMAIYLTLGILRKQVCVVCLVVLTLWKLEAFSFVSVF
;
A
#
# COMPACT_ATOMS: atom_id res chain seq x y z
N MET A 1 -23.72 73.21 -19.97
CA MET A 1 -23.38 71.78 -19.93
C MET A 1 -23.00 71.45 -18.49
N ALA A 2 -23.95 71.21 -17.57
CA ALA A 2 -24.73 69.97 -17.39
C ALA A 2 -23.82 68.73 -17.25
N GLY A 3 -23.71 68.05 -16.11
CA GLY A 3 -24.41 68.24 -14.84
C GLY A 3 -23.76 67.45 -13.70
N ALA A 4 -23.93 67.98 -12.49
CA ALA A 4 -23.73 67.29 -11.22
C ALA A 4 -25.11 66.94 -10.66
N ILE A 5 -25.29 65.75 -10.09
CA ILE A 5 -26.40 65.48 -9.17
C ILE A 5 -25.91 64.57 -8.03
N VAL A 6 -26.04 65.11 -6.83
CA VAL A 6 -25.91 64.50 -5.50
C VAL A 6 -27.16 63.66 -5.20
N GLY A 7 -26.99 62.51 -4.53
CA GLY A 7 -28.10 61.75 -3.94
C GLY A 7 -27.67 60.96 -2.70
N ARG A 8 -28.31 61.26 -1.57
CA ARG A 8 -28.05 60.80 -0.19
C ARG A 8 -28.48 59.36 0.12
N LEU A 9 -27.76 58.78 1.08
CA LEU A 9 -28.18 57.92 2.23
C LEU A 9 -29.53 57.17 2.20
N GLY A 10 -29.47 55.85 2.45
CA GLY A 10 -30.58 55.05 2.96
C GLY A 10 -30.10 53.71 3.53
N ARG A 11 -30.26 53.50 4.84
CA ARG A 11 -29.96 52.27 5.60
C ARG A 11 -30.99 51.16 5.31
N HIS A 12 -30.52 49.90 5.18
CA HIS A 12 -31.06 48.55 5.56
C HIS A 12 -32.59 48.25 5.64
N PRO A 13 -33.05 46.97 5.66
CA PRO A 13 -32.39 45.67 5.44
C PRO A 13 -33.22 44.69 4.53
N THR A 14 -32.83 43.40 4.52
CA THR A 14 -33.62 42.20 4.17
C THR A 14 -33.85 41.86 2.69
N SER A 15 -33.09 40.88 2.19
CA SER A 15 -33.65 39.59 1.74
C SER A 15 -32.51 38.59 1.51
N LEU A 16 -32.30 37.73 2.51
CA LEU A 16 -31.38 36.60 2.45
C LEU A 16 -32.11 35.48 1.70
N LEU A 17 -31.80 35.27 0.42
CA LEU A 17 -32.36 34.15 -0.35
C LEU A 17 -31.65 32.86 0.09
N LEU A 18 -32.23 32.20 1.10
CA LEU A 18 -31.78 30.93 1.63
C LEU A 18 -32.14 29.82 0.62
N LEU A 19 -31.16 29.35 -0.15
CA LEU A 19 -31.29 28.13 -0.95
C LEU A 19 -31.42 26.93 0.01
N THR A 20 -32.63 26.42 0.16
CA THR A 20 -32.95 25.22 0.93
C THR A 20 -32.48 23.97 0.17
N LEU A 21 -31.37 23.37 0.61
CA LEU A 21 -30.99 22.00 0.24
C LEU A 21 -31.78 21.00 1.11
N PRO A 22 -32.24 19.86 0.55
CA PRO A 22 -33.01 18.88 1.29
C PRO A 22 -32.13 18.17 2.34
N ARG A 23 -32.60 18.21 3.59
CA ARG A 23 -32.09 17.41 4.71
C ARG A 23 -32.40 15.94 4.46
N HIS A 24 -31.40 15.15 4.06
CA HIS A 24 -31.48 13.71 4.21
C HIS A 24 -31.25 13.32 5.67
N ALA A 25 -32.17 12.50 6.19
CA ALA A 25 -32.25 12.07 7.57
C ALA A 25 -31.00 11.31 8.04
N ALA A 26 -30.45 11.74 9.17
CA ALA A 26 -29.43 11.00 9.90
C ALA A 26 -30.08 9.79 10.59
N ALA A 27 -29.79 8.58 10.11
CA ALA A 27 -30.13 7.35 10.80
C ALA A 27 -29.12 7.12 11.94
N HIS A 28 -29.60 7.16 13.17
CA HIS A 28 -28.85 6.79 14.37
C HIS A 28 -28.58 5.28 14.36
N HIS A 29 -27.38 4.87 13.94
CA HIS A 29 -26.84 3.55 14.30
C HIS A 29 -25.91 3.69 15.49
N ARG A 30 -26.25 2.97 16.56
CA ARG A 30 -25.55 2.93 17.85
C ARG A 30 -24.08 2.60 17.66
N LEU A 31 -23.23 3.38 18.32
CA LEU A 31 -21.82 3.04 18.54
C LEU A 31 -21.76 1.81 19.46
N HIS A 32 -21.51 0.64 18.87
CA HIS A 32 -20.97 -0.50 19.58
C HIS A 32 -19.45 -0.38 19.59
N SER A 33 -18.88 -0.13 20.76
CA SER A 33 -17.45 -0.27 21.02
C SER A 33 -17.05 -1.73 20.97
N PRO A 34 -16.05 -2.15 20.16
CA PRO A 34 -15.46 -3.47 20.29
C PRO A 34 -14.37 -3.41 21.37
N SER A 35 -14.58 -4.26 22.36
CA SER A 35 -13.60 -4.74 23.32
C SER A 35 -12.29 -5.17 22.66
N SER A 36 -11.20 -4.95 23.38
CA SER A 36 -9.88 -5.55 23.18
C SER A 36 -9.96 -7.02 22.75
N SER A 37 -9.67 -7.32 21.49
CA SER A 37 -9.43 -8.68 21.03
C SER A 37 -7.93 -8.86 20.81
N GLN A 38 -7.32 -9.68 21.67
CA GLN A 38 -6.02 -10.27 21.43
C GLN A 38 -6.02 -10.90 20.03
N GLY A 39 -5.03 -10.57 19.22
CA GLY A 39 -4.84 -11.15 17.89
C GLY A 39 -4.82 -12.67 17.98
N GLN A 40 -5.84 -13.32 17.42
CA GLN A 40 -5.87 -14.76 17.24
C GLN A 40 -4.81 -15.14 16.22
N TYR A 41 -3.73 -15.76 16.71
CA TYR A 41 -2.85 -16.58 15.89
C TYR A 41 -3.66 -17.78 15.38
N SER A 42 -3.95 -17.79 14.08
CA SER A 42 -4.52 -18.96 13.42
C SER A 42 -3.53 -20.11 13.48
N LYS A 43 -3.99 -21.20 14.09
CA LYS A 43 -3.28 -22.44 14.38
C LYS A 43 -2.66 -23.01 13.10
N MET A 44 -1.35 -23.28 13.15
CA MET A 44 -0.58 -23.94 12.10
C MET A 44 -1.17 -25.33 11.82
N GLY A 45 -1.53 -25.60 10.57
CA GLY A 45 -2.11 -26.88 10.14
C GLY A 45 -1.08 -28.01 10.13
N ASP A 46 -1.46 -29.16 10.69
CA ASP A 46 -0.74 -30.43 10.75
C ASP A 46 -0.58 -31.04 9.34
N PRO A 47 0.59 -31.55 8.92
CA PRO A 47 0.78 -32.11 7.58
C PRO A 47 0.48 -33.61 7.54
N SER A 48 -0.79 -33.98 7.42
CA SER A 48 -1.14 -35.34 6.97
C SER A 48 -2.44 -35.39 6.20
N GLU A 49 -2.39 -35.12 4.89
CA GLU A 49 -3.24 -35.80 3.90
C GLU A 49 -2.70 -35.50 2.49
N ARG A 50 -2.01 -36.49 1.90
CA ARG A 50 -1.58 -36.45 0.50
C ARG A 50 -2.75 -36.90 -0.38
N ASN A 51 -3.65 -35.97 -0.71
CA ASN A 51 -4.54 -36.09 -1.86
C ASN A 51 -3.98 -35.24 -3.00
N GLY A 52 -4.06 -35.76 -4.23
CA GLY A 52 -3.36 -35.30 -5.45
C GLY A 52 -3.75 -33.92 -5.99
N HIS A 53 -3.74 -32.90 -5.15
CA HIS A 53 -3.73 -31.49 -5.54
C HIS A 53 -2.28 -31.07 -5.79
N GLY A 54 -2.03 -30.34 -6.88
CA GLY A 54 -0.70 -29.79 -7.17
C GLY A 54 -0.12 -29.08 -5.93
N ALA A 55 1.17 -29.28 -5.67
CA ALA A 55 1.82 -28.84 -4.44
C ALA A 55 1.45 -27.39 -4.07
N LEU A 56 0.94 -27.21 -2.84
CA LEU A 56 0.50 -25.91 -2.31
C LEU A 56 1.65 -24.89 -2.40
N THR A 57 1.45 -23.84 -3.17
CA THR A 57 2.40 -22.73 -3.26
C THR A 57 2.06 -21.69 -2.22
N ARG A 58 3.05 -21.32 -1.39
CA ARG A 58 2.86 -20.36 -0.30
C ARG A 58 3.58 -19.06 -0.59
N VAL A 59 2.83 -17.96 -0.52
CA VAL A 59 3.28 -16.58 -0.74
C VAL A 59 3.28 -15.85 0.59
N LEU A 60 4.42 -15.29 0.96
CA LEU A 60 4.63 -14.51 2.18
C LEU A 60 4.65 -13.02 1.86
N PHE A 61 3.78 -12.23 2.49
CA PHE A 61 3.88 -10.78 2.51
C PHE A 61 4.54 -10.33 3.83
N CYS A 62 5.64 -9.56 3.71
CA CYS A 62 6.39 -9.04 4.84
C CYS A 62 5.74 -7.75 5.39
N GLY A 63 4.87 -7.90 6.39
CA GLY A 63 4.27 -6.84 7.18
C GLY A 63 2.94 -6.30 6.65
N PRO A 64 2.15 -5.64 7.54
CA PRO A 64 0.79 -5.18 7.26
C PRO A 64 0.73 -3.83 6.51
N TYR A 65 1.89 -3.23 6.24
CA TYR A 65 1.97 -2.00 5.46
C TYR A 65 1.47 -2.29 4.04
N TRP A 66 0.74 -1.37 3.42
CA TRP A 66 0.20 -1.56 2.06
C TRP A 66 -0.79 -2.71 1.94
N PRO A 67 -1.90 -2.71 2.70
CA PRO A 67 -2.86 -3.81 2.70
C PRO A 67 -3.48 -4.04 1.31
N ALA A 68 -3.55 -3.00 0.47
CA ALA A 68 -3.98 -3.08 -0.92
C ALA A 68 -3.24 -4.16 -1.72
N SER A 69 -1.90 -4.22 -1.58
CA SER A 69 -1.07 -5.19 -2.29
C SER A 69 -1.48 -6.64 -1.97
N THR A 70 -1.74 -6.93 -0.71
CA THR A 70 -2.11 -8.26 -0.24
C THR A 70 -3.58 -8.55 -0.52
N ASN A 71 -4.46 -7.56 -0.38
CA ASN A 71 -5.90 -7.70 -0.65
C ASN A 71 -6.16 -7.99 -2.14
N TYR A 72 -5.59 -7.21 -3.05
CA TYR A 72 -5.74 -7.44 -4.49
C TYR A 72 -5.09 -8.76 -4.92
N THR A 73 -3.97 -9.14 -4.31
CA THR A 73 -3.38 -10.46 -4.57
C THR A 73 -4.31 -11.59 -4.13
N ARG A 74 -4.93 -11.50 -2.94
CA ARG A 74 -5.91 -12.50 -2.49
C ARG A 74 -7.15 -12.54 -3.37
N GLU A 75 -7.65 -11.38 -3.78
CA GLU A 75 -8.81 -11.27 -4.67
C GLU A 75 -8.52 -11.92 -6.03
N TYR A 76 -7.38 -11.60 -6.63
CA TYR A 76 -6.97 -12.19 -7.91
C TYR A 76 -6.75 -13.71 -7.83
N LEU A 77 -6.33 -14.20 -6.66
CA LEU A 77 -6.04 -15.62 -6.44
C LEU A 77 -7.25 -16.44 -5.94
N GLN A 78 -8.46 -15.87 -5.88
CA GLN A 78 -9.66 -16.59 -5.43
C GLN A 78 -9.93 -17.88 -6.22
N ASP A 79 -9.65 -17.86 -7.53
CA ASP A 79 -9.84 -19.02 -8.41
C ASP A 79 -8.66 -20.03 -8.37
N TYR A 80 -7.63 -19.75 -7.54
CA TYR A 80 -6.40 -20.54 -7.45
C TYR A 80 -6.17 -21.05 -6.00
N PRO A 81 -6.98 -22.02 -5.52
CA PRO A 81 -6.95 -22.47 -4.12
C PRO A 81 -5.65 -23.16 -3.71
N PHE A 82 -4.81 -23.56 -4.66
CA PHE A 82 -3.48 -24.12 -4.41
C PHE A 82 -2.40 -23.06 -4.18
N ILE A 83 -2.75 -21.76 -4.19
CA ILE A 83 -1.87 -20.65 -3.85
C ILE A 83 -2.37 -20.00 -2.56
N GLN A 84 -1.66 -20.19 -1.46
CA GLN A 84 -1.97 -19.57 -0.18
C GLN A 84 -1.16 -18.29 0.01
N VAL A 85 -1.84 -17.21 0.41
CA VAL A 85 -1.23 -15.91 0.69
C VAL A 85 -1.34 -15.59 2.17
N ASP A 86 -0.19 -15.55 2.84
CA ASP A 86 -0.09 -15.18 4.24
C ASP A 86 0.58 -13.81 4.39
N GLU A 87 0.19 -13.08 5.42
CA GLU A 87 0.84 -11.84 5.83
C GLU A 87 1.37 -12.01 7.25
N VAL A 88 2.65 -11.69 7.45
CA VAL A 88 3.35 -11.91 8.72
C VAL A 88 4.06 -10.63 9.11
N GLY A 89 4.06 -10.29 10.41
CA GLY A 89 4.76 -9.11 10.91
C GLY A 89 6.27 -9.20 10.68
N LEU A 90 6.92 -8.05 10.50
CA LEU A 90 8.31 -7.97 10.06
C LEU A 90 9.29 -8.74 10.96
N GLU A 91 9.03 -8.77 12.27
CA GLU A 91 9.89 -9.46 13.23
C GLU A 91 9.77 -10.98 13.16
N GLN A 92 8.61 -11.52 12.76
CA GLN A 92 8.38 -12.95 12.70
C GLN A 92 8.81 -13.57 11.37
N VAL A 93 9.11 -12.76 10.35
CA VAL A 93 9.55 -13.24 9.02
C VAL A 93 10.71 -14.25 9.10
N PRO A 94 11.81 -14.00 9.84
CA PRO A 94 12.94 -14.93 9.88
C PRO A 94 12.58 -16.31 10.42
N ASP A 95 11.53 -16.41 11.24
CA ASP A 95 11.14 -17.66 11.91
C ASP A 95 10.26 -18.53 11.03
N VAL A 96 9.53 -17.95 10.07
CA VAL A 96 8.54 -18.66 9.26
C VAL A 96 8.98 -18.84 7.80
N ILE A 97 9.96 -18.06 7.33
CA ILE A 97 10.35 -17.95 5.91
C ILE A 97 10.72 -19.29 5.26
N HIS A 98 11.21 -20.25 6.06
CA HIS A 98 11.58 -21.59 5.61
C HIS A 98 10.42 -22.38 4.95
N SER A 99 9.17 -22.01 5.26
CA SER A 99 7.96 -22.70 4.80
C SER A 99 7.27 -22.04 3.60
N TYR A 100 7.92 -21.05 2.98
CA TYR A 100 7.38 -20.26 1.87
C TYR A 100 8.17 -20.41 0.58
N HIS A 101 7.45 -20.30 -0.54
CA HIS A 101 8.00 -20.45 -1.88
C HIS A 101 8.26 -19.09 -2.55
N ILE A 102 7.46 -18.09 -2.18
CA ILE A 102 7.51 -16.73 -2.71
C ILE A 102 7.50 -15.76 -1.53
N CYS A 103 8.39 -14.78 -1.54
CA CYS A 103 8.42 -13.71 -0.55
C CYS A 103 8.22 -12.35 -1.23
N VAL A 104 7.22 -11.59 -0.79
CA VAL A 104 6.97 -10.21 -1.20
C VAL A 104 7.48 -9.29 -0.09
N VAL A 105 8.59 -8.62 -0.40
CA VAL A 105 9.34 -7.77 0.53
C VAL A 105 8.85 -6.33 0.38
N LYS A 106 8.36 -5.75 1.47
CA LYS A 106 7.96 -4.33 1.54
C LYS A 106 9.04 -3.54 2.29
N ASN A 107 8.84 -3.35 3.59
CA ASN A 107 9.67 -2.52 4.47
C ASN A 107 10.58 -3.37 5.38
N LYS A 108 11.15 -4.47 4.87
CA LYS A 108 12.13 -5.28 5.61
C LYS A 108 13.33 -5.55 4.73
N ARG A 109 14.52 -5.47 5.32
CA ARG A 109 15.73 -5.95 4.67
C ARG A 109 15.81 -7.47 4.80
N ILE A 110 15.91 -8.16 3.68
CA ILE A 110 16.17 -9.60 3.58
C ILE A 110 17.66 -9.78 3.34
N ASP A 111 18.37 -10.05 4.43
CA ASP A 111 19.82 -10.26 4.44
C ASP A 111 20.20 -11.73 4.23
N SER A 112 21.50 -12.00 4.16
CA SER A 112 22.05 -13.34 4.01
C SER A 112 21.53 -14.33 5.06
N ASP A 113 21.35 -13.88 6.30
CA ASP A 113 20.95 -14.73 7.43
C ASP A 113 19.49 -15.17 7.31
N ILE A 114 18.61 -14.28 6.85
CA ILE A 114 17.22 -14.60 6.54
C ILE A 114 17.15 -15.50 5.30
N ILE A 115 17.95 -15.22 4.27
CA ILE A 115 18.00 -16.01 3.03
C ILE A 115 18.46 -17.45 3.31
N ALA A 116 19.45 -17.64 4.16
CA ALA A 116 19.95 -18.96 4.54
C ALA A 116 18.87 -19.85 5.20
N LYS A 117 17.88 -19.25 5.87
CA LYS A 117 16.74 -19.97 6.47
C LYS A 117 15.66 -20.33 5.43
N ALA A 118 15.68 -19.75 4.24
CA ALA A 118 14.61 -19.82 3.25
C ALA A 118 14.70 -21.10 2.37
N THR A 119 14.57 -22.28 2.98
CA THR A 119 14.87 -23.57 2.36
C THR A 119 14.00 -23.96 1.16
N GLN A 120 12.78 -23.42 1.04
CA GLN A 120 11.85 -23.71 -0.07
C GLN A 120 11.66 -22.54 -1.04
N MET A 121 12.37 -21.43 -0.81
CA MET A 121 12.17 -20.19 -1.53
C MET A 121 12.60 -20.32 -3.00
N LYS A 122 11.76 -19.86 -3.91
CA LYS A 122 12.04 -19.82 -5.35
C LYS A 122 12.30 -18.41 -5.83
N ILE A 123 11.59 -17.43 -5.26
CA ILE A 123 11.65 -16.05 -5.69
C ILE A 123 11.38 -15.08 -4.53
N ILE A 124 12.18 -14.02 -4.48
CA ILE A 124 11.98 -12.85 -3.64
C ILE A 124 11.58 -11.69 -4.54
N MET A 125 10.40 -11.14 -4.32
CA MET A 125 9.85 -9.99 -5.03
C MET A 125 9.95 -8.74 -4.16
N GLN A 126 10.80 -7.79 -4.55
CA GLN A 126 10.83 -6.47 -3.92
C GLN A 126 9.62 -5.66 -4.39
N TYR A 127 8.79 -5.25 -3.44
CA TYR A 127 7.69 -4.32 -3.64
C TYR A 127 8.23 -2.90 -3.78
N GLY A 128 8.81 -2.61 -4.94
CA GLY A 128 9.40 -1.32 -5.28
C GLY A 128 10.33 -1.40 -6.48
N VAL A 129 10.84 -0.24 -6.91
CA VAL A 129 11.81 -0.14 -8.00
C VAL A 129 13.24 -0.42 -7.52
N GLY A 130 13.54 -0.13 -6.26
CA GLY A 130 14.82 -0.40 -5.63
C GLY A 130 15.10 -1.90 -5.45
N LEU A 131 16.34 -2.21 -5.06
CA LEU A 131 16.79 -3.57 -4.69
C LEU A 131 17.59 -3.58 -3.38
N GLU A 132 17.70 -2.44 -2.69
CA GLU A 132 18.40 -2.27 -1.41
C GLU A 132 17.81 -3.11 -0.27
N GLY A 133 16.54 -3.50 -0.40
CA GLY A 133 15.83 -4.34 0.57
C GLY A 133 16.23 -5.82 0.51
N VAL A 134 16.96 -6.28 -0.52
CA VAL A 134 17.30 -7.69 -0.69
C VAL A 134 18.79 -7.85 -0.98
N ASP A 135 19.45 -8.74 -0.25
CA ASP A 135 20.82 -9.16 -0.59
C ASP A 135 20.80 -10.06 -1.84
N VAL A 136 20.98 -9.44 -3.01
CA VAL A 136 20.94 -10.11 -4.31
C VAL A 136 22.06 -11.13 -4.47
N ASN A 137 23.23 -10.88 -3.87
CA ASN A 137 24.36 -11.79 -3.97
C ASN A 137 24.07 -13.07 -3.18
N ALA A 138 23.64 -12.93 -1.92
CA ALA A 138 23.25 -14.08 -1.10
C ALA A 138 22.08 -14.86 -1.73
N ALA A 139 21.08 -14.18 -2.29
CA ALA A 139 19.98 -14.84 -3.00
C ALA A 139 20.47 -15.64 -4.21
N THR A 140 21.41 -15.09 -4.98
CA THR A 140 22.00 -15.75 -6.15
C THR A 140 22.77 -17.01 -5.75
N GLU A 141 23.57 -16.96 -4.67
CA GLU A 141 24.29 -18.12 -4.13
C GLU A 141 23.34 -19.24 -3.72
N HIS A 142 22.18 -18.88 -3.14
CA HIS A 142 21.13 -19.82 -2.75
C HIS A 142 20.21 -20.22 -3.90
N LYS A 143 20.49 -19.80 -5.15
CA LYS A 143 19.69 -20.07 -6.36
C LYS A 143 18.25 -19.55 -6.27
N ILE A 144 18.03 -18.49 -5.50
CA ILE A 144 16.76 -17.80 -5.34
C ILE A 144 16.73 -16.62 -6.32
N LYS A 145 15.67 -16.54 -7.14
CA LYS A 145 15.52 -15.41 -8.07
C LYS A 145 15.11 -14.16 -7.31
N VAL A 146 15.62 -13.01 -7.71
CA VAL A 146 15.17 -11.71 -7.19
C VAL A 146 14.46 -10.96 -8.31
N ALA A 147 13.27 -10.44 -8.01
CA ALA A 147 12.48 -9.61 -8.91
C ALA A 147 12.14 -8.27 -8.24
N ARG A 148 11.85 -7.27 -9.07
CA ARG A 148 11.41 -5.93 -8.64
C ARG A 148 10.35 -5.41 -9.58
N ILE A 149 9.69 -4.33 -9.16
CA ILE A 149 8.75 -3.61 -10.01
C ILE A 149 9.54 -2.71 -10.97
N PRO A 150 9.37 -2.85 -12.30
CA PRO A 150 10.05 -1.99 -13.26
C PRO A 150 9.58 -0.53 -13.14
N GLY A 151 10.53 0.41 -13.02
CA GLY A 151 10.20 1.83 -12.91
C GLY A 151 9.66 2.46 -14.20
N SER A 152 10.06 1.94 -15.36
CA SER A 152 9.73 2.53 -16.67
C SER A 152 8.32 2.20 -17.17
N THR A 153 7.75 1.08 -16.74
CA THR A 153 6.42 0.62 -17.19
C THR A 153 5.34 0.80 -16.13
N THR A 154 5.69 1.30 -14.94
CA THR A 154 4.75 1.58 -13.86
C THR A 154 4.62 3.08 -13.61
N GLY A 155 3.53 3.50 -12.95
CA GLY A 155 3.29 4.90 -12.59
C GLY A 155 4.33 5.50 -11.63
N ASN A 156 5.21 4.68 -11.04
CA ASN A 156 6.20 5.10 -10.05
C ASN A 156 7.11 6.22 -10.57
N ALA A 157 7.63 6.11 -11.80
CA ALA A 157 8.53 7.14 -12.34
C ALA A 157 7.83 8.49 -12.51
N VAL A 158 6.56 8.48 -12.98
CA VAL A 158 5.75 9.69 -13.16
C VAL A 158 5.43 10.31 -11.80
N SER A 159 4.98 9.52 -10.83
CA SER A 159 4.68 10.01 -9.47
C SER A 159 5.93 10.61 -8.78
N CYS A 160 7.10 10.00 -8.97
CA CYS A 160 8.37 10.56 -8.49
C CYS A 160 8.70 11.90 -9.17
N ALA A 161 8.47 12.03 -10.48
CA ALA A 161 8.71 13.27 -11.21
C ALA A 161 7.76 14.39 -10.77
N GLU A 162 6.47 14.10 -10.62
CA GLU A 162 5.48 15.03 -10.06
C GLU A 162 5.90 15.51 -8.68
N MET A 163 6.41 14.60 -7.85
CA MET A 163 6.90 14.94 -6.51
C MET A 163 8.13 15.84 -6.54
N ALA A 164 9.09 15.56 -7.42
CA ALA A 164 10.27 16.40 -7.57
C ALA A 164 9.89 17.83 -7.98
N ILE A 165 8.95 17.99 -8.92
CA ILE A 165 8.45 19.29 -9.36
C ILE A 165 7.74 20.00 -8.20
N TYR A 166 6.86 19.30 -7.48
CA TYR A 166 6.13 19.86 -6.33
C TYR A 166 7.08 20.35 -5.23
N LEU A 167 8.08 19.54 -4.86
CA LEU A 167 9.09 19.92 -3.87
C LEU A 167 9.92 21.12 -4.34
N THR A 168 10.31 21.16 -5.61
CA THR A 168 11.06 22.28 -6.20
C THR A 168 10.27 23.58 -6.11
N LEU A 169 8.99 23.56 -6.52
CA LEU A 169 8.10 24.72 -6.41
C LEU A 169 7.86 25.11 -4.95
N GLY A 170 7.72 24.13 -4.06
CA GLY A 170 7.57 24.32 -2.62
C GLY A 170 8.73 25.12 -2.00
N ILE A 171 9.96 24.73 -2.32
CA ILE A 171 11.19 25.42 -1.88
C ILE A 171 11.22 26.86 -2.41
N LEU A 172 10.95 27.07 -3.70
CA LEU A 172 10.95 28.40 -4.32
C LEU A 172 9.92 29.34 -3.68
N ARG A 173 8.79 28.79 -3.21
CA ARG A 173 7.73 29.54 -2.51
C ARG A 173 7.94 29.64 -1.00
N LYS A 174 9.12 29.24 -0.49
CA LYS A 174 9.47 29.23 0.95
C LYS A 174 8.45 28.49 1.80
N GLN A 175 7.85 27.43 1.27
CA GLN A 175 7.01 26.57 2.08
C GLN A 175 7.93 25.68 2.94
N VAL A 176 8.10 26.05 4.21
CA VAL A 176 9.06 25.41 5.14
C VAL A 176 8.68 23.96 5.48
N CYS A 177 7.45 23.53 5.17
CA CYS A 177 6.90 22.24 5.60
C CYS A 177 6.37 21.36 4.46
N VAL A 178 6.86 21.55 3.21
CA VAL A 178 6.39 20.72 2.08
C VAL A 178 6.74 19.25 2.28
N VAL A 179 7.94 18.96 2.81
CA VAL A 179 8.39 17.58 3.08
C VAL A 179 7.51 16.90 4.13
N CYS A 180 7.11 17.61 5.19
CA CYS A 180 6.25 17.05 6.24
C CYS A 180 4.82 16.78 5.72
N LEU A 181 4.29 17.65 4.86
CA LEU A 181 2.98 17.47 4.23
C LEU A 181 2.99 16.29 3.24
N VAL A 182 4.06 16.15 2.46
CA VAL A 182 4.32 15.10 1.46
C VAL A 182 4.34 13.71 2.11
N VAL A 183 5.10 13.55 3.19
CA VAL A 183 5.20 12.28 3.92
C VAL A 183 3.83 11.83 4.48
N LEU A 184 2.96 12.78 4.82
CA LEU A 184 1.59 12.48 5.30
C LEU A 184 0.58 12.18 4.19
N THR A 185 0.77 12.67 2.96
CA THR A 185 -0.28 12.61 1.91
C THR A 185 -0.04 11.57 0.82
N LEU A 186 1.21 11.25 0.48
CA LEU A 186 1.54 10.53 -0.77
C LEU A 186 1.27 9.04 -0.79
N TRP A 187 1.06 8.47 0.38
CA TRP A 187 1.01 7.05 0.56
C TRP A 187 -0.44 6.53 0.51
N LYS A 188 -1.32 7.25 -0.21
CA LYS A 188 -2.74 6.95 -0.39
C LYS A 188 -3.20 6.90 -1.86
N LEU A 189 -2.27 7.05 -2.82
CA LEU A 189 -2.60 6.94 -4.25
C LEU A 189 -2.44 5.48 -4.70
N GLU A 190 -3.56 4.76 -4.70
CA GLU A 190 -3.68 3.50 -5.40
C GLU A 190 -3.76 3.73 -6.92
N ALA A 191 -2.79 3.20 -7.64
CA ALA A 191 -2.91 2.95 -9.07
C ALA A 191 -1.96 1.80 -9.47
N PHE A 192 -2.44 0.56 -9.35
CA PHE A 192 -1.84 -0.58 -10.04
C PHE A 192 -2.67 -0.87 -11.30
N SER A 193 -2.09 -0.58 -12.46
CA SER A 193 -2.55 -1.13 -13.74
C SER A 193 -1.60 -2.27 -14.11
N PHE A 194 -2.15 -3.48 -14.26
CA PHE A 194 -1.43 -4.67 -14.65
C PHE A 194 -1.19 -4.63 -16.18
N VAL A 195 0.06 -4.46 -16.62
CA VAL A 195 0.43 -4.71 -18.02
C VAL A 195 1.20 -6.01 -18.07
N SER A 196 0.54 -7.05 -18.58
CA SER A 196 1.12 -8.35 -18.89
C SER A 196 2.05 -8.21 -20.10
N VAL A 197 3.30 -8.66 -20.00
CA VAL A 197 4.15 -8.95 -21.16
C VAL A 197 4.87 -10.26 -20.87
N PHE A 198 4.70 -11.20 -21.80
CA PHE A 198 5.28 -12.55 -21.83
C PHE A 198 6.81 -12.55 -21.73
#